data_AF-A0A2P2KHJ1-F1
#
_entry.id   AF-A0A2P2KHJ1-F1
#
_cell.length_a   1.000
_cell.length_b   1.000
_cell.length_c   1.000
_cell.angle_alpha   90.00
_cell.angle_beta   90.00
_cell.angle_gamma   90.00
#
_symmetry.space_group_name_H-M   'P 1'
#
loop_
_entity.id
_entity.type
_entity.pdbx_description
1 polymer ?
#
loop_
_entity_poly.entity_id
_entity_poly.type
_entity_poly.pdbx_seq_one_letter_code
_entity_poly.pdbx_strand_id
1 'polypeptide(L)'
;MDRVTNVYIWDMDETLILLKSLLNGTYAEAFNGSKDIQKGVEIGKMWEKHILQICDELFFYEQIENYNTPFLDALSQYDDGCDLSDYNFGKDGLSPPYDDANKRKLAYRHRVIANKYKQGLHHILDQRMLNLCNELYDSTDEYTDKWLSSARSFLEQCSGMNEDSSNCCSSAGKSINHIDTNFNHINILVTSGSLVPSLVKCLLFRLDGLIAHGNG
;
A
#
# COMPACT_ATOMS: atom_id res chain seq x y z
N MET A 1 -28.45 6.09 -18.39
CA MET A 1 -27.18 6.78 -18.72
C MET A 1 -26.08 5.87 -18.24
N ASP A 2 -25.19 5.47 -19.14
CA ASP A 2 -24.08 4.59 -18.79
C ASP A 2 -23.10 5.34 -17.89
N ARG A 3 -22.74 4.70 -16.78
CA ARG A 3 -21.77 5.23 -15.82
C ARG A 3 -20.39 5.17 -16.46
N VAL A 4 -19.73 6.31 -16.65
CA VAL A 4 -18.37 6.33 -17.19
C VAL A 4 -17.40 5.99 -16.06
N THR A 5 -16.50 5.03 -16.28
CA THR A 5 -15.50 4.61 -15.30
C THR A 5 -14.12 5.09 -15.72
N ASN A 6 -13.48 5.88 -14.86
CA ASN A 6 -12.08 6.28 -14.99
C ASN A 6 -11.21 5.29 -14.22
N VAL A 7 -10.21 4.72 -14.90
CA VAL A 7 -9.26 3.78 -14.33
C VAL A 7 -7.87 4.39 -14.38
N TYR A 8 -7.28 4.61 -13.21
CA TYR A 8 -5.93 5.15 -13.05
C TYR A 8 -4.99 3.99 -12.71
N ILE A 9 -3.93 3.82 -13.50
CA ILE A 9 -2.95 2.75 -13.31
C ILE A 9 -1.66 3.39 -12.82
N TRP A 10 -1.23 2.99 -11.63
CA TRP A 10 -0.09 3.55 -10.93
C TRP A 10 1.06 2.56 -10.85
N ASP A 11 2.28 3.07 -10.96
CA ASP A 11 3.46 2.40 -10.43
C ASP A 11 3.70 2.83 -8.98
N MET A 12 4.42 2.02 -8.20
CA MET A 12 4.70 2.27 -6.79
C MET A 12 6.03 3.00 -6.59
N ASP A 13 7.13 2.27 -6.82
CA ASP A 13 8.48 2.70 -6.46
C ASP A 13 8.96 3.79 -7.41
N GLU A 14 9.46 4.89 -6.87
CA GLU A 14 9.88 6.09 -7.61
C GLU A 14 8.74 6.81 -8.36
N THR A 15 7.49 6.49 -8.02
CA THR A 15 6.27 7.18 -8.50
C THR A 15 5.42 7.65 -7.32
N LEU A 16 4.77 6.73 -6.60
CA LEU A 16 3.97 7.07 -5.42
C LEU A 16 4.83 7.19 -4.16
N ILE A 17 5.92 6.42 -4.09
CA ILE A 17 6.86 6.42 -2.97
C ILE A 17 8.29 6.57 -3.49
N LEU A 18 9.20 6.99 -2.62
CA LEU A 18 10.64 7.02 -2.90
C LEU A 18 11.32 6.06 -1.92
N LEU A 19 11.95 5.00 -2.42
CA LEU A 19 12.62 4.02 -1.56
C LEU A 19 13.96 3.61 -2.12
N LYS A 20 14.01 3.20 -3.39
CA LYS A 20 15.25 2.79 -4.04
C LYS A 20 16.20 3.98 -4.16
N SER A 21 15.68 5.15 -4.52
CA SER A 21 16.44 6.40 -4.62
C SER A 21 16.93 6.93 -3.27
N LEU A 22 16.26 6.58 -2.17
CA LEU A 22 16.73 6.86 -0.82
C LEU A 22 17.86 5.88 -0.44
N LEU A 23 17.66 4.57 -0.64
CA LEU A 23 18.62 3.53 -0.30
C LEU A 23 19.98 3.69 -0.99
N ASN A 24 19.97 4.10 -2.26
CA ASN A 24 21.19 4.29 -3.05
C ASN A 24 21.73 5.74 -3.01
N GLY A 25 21.03 6.66 -2.33
CA GLY A 25 21.41 8.08 -2.23
C GLY A 25 21.12 8.92 -3.48
N THR A 26 20.61 8.34 -4.58
CA THR A 26 20.45 9.06 -5.85
C THR A 26 19.36 10.12 -5.80
N TYR A 27 18.41 10.03 -4.86
CA TYR A 27 17.43 11.11 -4.64
C TYR A 27 18.15 12.42 -4.31
N ALA A 28 19.09 12.40 -3.36
CA ALA A 28 19.78 13.60 -2.88
C ALA A 28 20.78 14.17 -3.91
N GLU A 29 21.43 13.29 -4.68
CA GLU A 29 22.38 13.69 -5.74
C GLU A 29 21.73 14.60 -6.79
N ALA A 30 20.44 14.41 -7.07
CA ALA A 30 19.69 15.23 -8.02
C ALA A 30 19.52 16.70 -7.58
N PHE A 31 19.76 17.03 -6.31
CA PHE A 31 19.55 18.35 -5.73
C PHE A 31 20.83 19.18 -5.57
N ASN A 32 21.90 18.83 -6.27
CA ASN A 32 23.17 19.59 -6.34
C ASN A 32 23.73 19.98 -4.95
N GLY A 33 23.67 19.05 -4.00
CA GLY A 33 24.24 19.23 -2.65
C GLY A 33 23.35 19.98 -1.66
N SER A 34 22.11 20.34 -2.01
CA SER A 34 21.17 20.96 -1.07
C SER A 34 20.49 19.98 -0.11
N LYS A 35 20.63 18.66 -0.36
CA LYS A 35 20.14 17.58 0.52
C LYS A 35 21.29 16.77 1.11
N ASP A 36 21.14 16.40 2.38
CA ASP A 36 22.05 15.49 3.07
C ASP A 36 21.86 14.05 2.57
N ILE A 37 22.85 13.54 1.84
CA ILE A 37 22.83 12.18 1.26
C ILE A 37 22.76 11.12 2.36
N GLN A 38 23.52 11.30 3.45
CA GLN A 38 23.60 10.31 4.52
C GLN A 38 22.26 10.18 5.24
N LYS A 39 21.59 11.30 5.52
CA LYS A 39 20.23 11.32 6.08
C LYS A 39 19.25 10.55 5.20
N GLY A 40 19.28 10.75 3.88
CA GLY A 40 18.39 10.06 2.94
C GLY A 40 18.61 8.54 2.92
N VAL A 41 19.86 8.10 2.92
CA VAL A 41 20.23 6.68 2.98
C VAL A 41 19.80 6.03 4.30
N GLU A 42 19.93 6.75 5.42
CA GLU A 42 19.46 6.27 6.72
C GLU A 42 17.94 6.09 6.77
N ILE A 43 17.18 7.06 6.24
CA ILE A 43 15.72 6.95 6.08
C ILE A 43 15.36 5.71 5.25
N GLY A 44 16.02 5.52 4.09
CA GLY A 44 15.80 4.36 3.22
C GLY A 44 16.05 3.02 3.94
N LYS A 45 17.15 2.93 4.69
CA LYS A 45 17.50 1.73 5.48
C LYS A 45 16.50 1.45 6.61
N MET A 46 16.00 2.49 7.27
CA MET A 46 14.95 2.34 8.29
C MET A 46 13.66 1.79 7.66
N TRP A 47 13.26 2.31 6.50
CA TRP A 47 12.11 1.77 5.77
C TRP A 47 12.30 0.32 5.35
N GLU A 48 13.42 -0.02 4.72
CA GLU A 48 13.72 -1.39 4.30
C GLU A 48 13.64 -2.37 5.48
N LYS A 49 14.25 -2.00 6.61
CA LYS A 49 14.19 -2.79 7.85
C LYS A 49 12.75 -3.01 8.32
N HIS A 50 11.94 -1.95 8.40
CA HIS A 50 10.56 -2.05 8.89
C HIS A 50 9.65 -2.80 7.92
N ILE A 51 9.82 -2.60 6.61
CA ILE A 51 9.08 -3.34 5.58
C ILE A 51 9.35 -4.83 5.72
N LEU A 52 10.61 -5.25 5.77
CA LEU A 52 10.99 -6.66 5.91
C LEU A 52 10.47 -7.26 7.22
N GLN A 53 10.66 -6.55 8.34
CA GLN A 53 10.18 -7.01 9.64
C GLN A 53 8.67 -7.25 9.64
N ILE A 54 7.88 -6.33 9.10
CA ILE A 54 6.41 -6.47 9.04
C ILE A 54 6.01 -7.58 8.06
N CYS A 55 6.69 -7.70 6.93
CA CYS A 55 6.46 -8.77 5.97
C CYS A 55 6.57 -10.15 6.64
N ASP A 56 7.65 -10.38 7.38
CA ASP A 56 7.93 -11.68 8.00
C ASP A 56 7.06 -11.93 9.23
N GLU A 57 7.01 -10.98 10.17
CA GLU A 57 6.31 -11.16 11.44
C GLU A 57 4.79 -11.18 11.29
N LEU A 58 4.25 -10.39 10.36
CA LEU A 58 2.80 -10.11 10.29
C LEU A 58 2.15 -10.56 8.98
N PHE A 59 2.91 -10.77 7.91
CA PHE A 59 2.35 -11.09 6.58
C PHE A 59 2.85 -12.42 6.01
N PHE A 60 3.40 -13.30 6.85
CA PHE A 60 3.82 -14.66 6.50
C PHE A 60 4.87 -14.73 5.38
N TYR A 61 5.60 -13.64 5.12
CA TYR A 61 6.41 -13.53 3.90
C TYR A 61 7.47 -14.63 3.80
N GLU A 62 8.24 -14.88 4.87
CA GLU A 62 9.17 -16.03 4.95
C GLU A 62 8.55 -17.38 4.56
N GLN A 63 7.26 -17.59 4.85
CA GLN A 63 6.57 -18.85 4.54
C GLN A 63 6.12 -18.96 3.07
N ILE A 64 5.90 -17.82 2.39
CA ILE A 64 5.23 -17.78 1.08
C ILE A 64 6.03 -17.05 -0.02
N GLU A 65 7.21 -16.51 0.27
CA GLU A 65 8.03 -15.75 -0.69
C GLU A 65 8.38 -16.54 -1.96
N ASN A 66 8.55 -17.87 -1.83
CA ASN A 66 8.84 -18.78 -2.94
C ASN A 66 7.61 -19.09 -3.82
N TYR A 67 6.43 -18.59 -3.43
CA TYR A 67 5.19 -18.69 -4.18
C TYR A 67 4.53 -17.30 -4.31
N ASN A 68 5.22 -16.37 -4.97
CA ASN A 68 4.66 -15.06 -5.26
C ASN A 68 3.52 -15.16 -6.29
N THR A 69 2.41 -14.45 -6.05
CA THR A 69 1.27 -14.37 -6.95
C THR A 69 1.02 -12.92 -7.38
N PRO A 70 0.30 -12.66 -8.49
CA PRO A 70 0.09 -11.29 -8.97
C PRO A 70 -0.92 -10.48 -8.14
N PHE A 71 -1.85 -11.13 -7.43
CA PHE A 71 -2.88 -10.50 -6.59
C PHE A 71 -3.43 -11.49 -5.56
N LEU A 72 -4.08 -11.01 -4.49
CA LEU A 72 -4.48 -11.86 -3.34
C LEU A 72 -5.48 -12.96 -3.72
N ASP A 73 -6.43 -12.67 -4.61
CA ASP A 73 -7.46 -13.62 -5.03
C ASP A 73 -6.97 -14.71 -6.00
N ALA A 74 -5.68 -14.73 -6.37
CA ALA A 74 -5.11 -15.70 -7.32
C ALA A 74 -5.29 -17.16 -6.89
N LEU A 75 -5.51 -17.41 -5.60
CA LEU A 75 -5.74 -18.75 -5.03
C LEU A 75 -7.14 -18.95 -4.46
N SER A 76 -8.07 -18.01 -4.71
CA SER A 76 -9.44 -18.04 -4.17
C SER A 76 -10.18 -19.35 -4.44
N GLN A 77 -9.94 -19.98 -5.61
CA GLN A 77 -10.54 -21.27 -5.96
C GLN A 77 -10.14 -22.45 -5.05
N TYR A 78 -9.04 -22.33 -4.29
CA TYR A 78 -8.60 -23.35 -3.34
C TYR A 78 -9.04 -23.05 -1.90
N ASP A 79 -9.50 -21.82 -1.63
CA ASP A 79 -10.03 -21.42 -0.33
C ASP A 79 -11.43 -22.03 -0.14
N ASP A 80 -11.63 -22.76 0.96
CA ASP A 80 -12.90 -23.44 1.26
C ASP A 80 -13.82 -22.65 2.21
N GLY A 81 -13.47 -21.41 2.55
CA GLY A 81 -14.32 -20.59 3.39
C GLY A 81 -14.27 -20.92 4.89
N CYS A 82 -13.41 -21.85 5.33
CA CYS A 82 -13.37 -22.24 6.75
C CYS A 82 -12.97 -21.09 7.68
N ASP A 83 -13.43 -21.14 8.93
CA ASP A 83 -12.98 -20.18 9.95
C ASP A 83 -11.50 -20.44 10.30
N LEU A 84 -10.70 -19.37 10.32
CA LEU A 84 -9.26 -19.41 10.58
C LEU A 84 -8.89 -18.89 11.98
N SER A 85 -9.88 -18.54 12.82
CA SER A 85 -9.63 -17.96 14.15
C SER A 85 -8.77 -18.85 15.04
N ASP A 86 -8.96 -20.17 14.97
CA ASP A 86 -8.17 -21.17 15.71
C ASP A 86 -7.13 -21.91 14.84
N TYR A 87 -6.91 -21.45 13.59
CA TYR A 87 -6.01 -22.13 12.65
C TYR A 87 -4.54 -21.85 12.96
N ASN A 88 -3.75 -22.90 13.16
CA ASN A 88 -2.33 -22.79 13.48
C ASN A 88 -1.44 -22.84 12.23
N PHE A 89 -1.14 -21.67 11.65
CA PHE A 89 -0.27 -21.52 10.48
C PHE A 89 1.15 -22.08 10.70
N GLY A 90 1.67 -22.07 11.94
CA GLY A 90 3.00 -22.60 12.24
C GLY A 90 3.08 -24.14 12.28
N LYS A 91 1.93 -24.83 12.25
CA LYS A 91 1.84 -26.30 12.33
C LYS A 91 1.08 -26.93 11.18
N ASP A 92 0.70 -26.15 10.16
CA ASP A 92 -0.09 -26.67 9.04
C ASP A 92 0.74 -27.42 7.99
N GLY A 93 2.07 -27.44 8.15
CA GLY A 93 2.99 -28.17 7.28
C GLY A 93 2.92 -27.70 5.83
N LEU A 94 2.75 -26.39 5.59
CA LEU A 94 2.94 -25.81 4.26
C LEU A 94 4.37 -26.08 3.78
N SER A 95 4.51 -26.79 2.66
CA SER A 95 5.80 -27.04 2.01
C SER A 95 5.60 -27.37 0.53
N PRO A 96 6.63 -27.25 -0.32
CA PRO A 96 6.58 -27.80 -1.67
C PRO A 96 6.44 -29.34 -1.64
N PRO A 97 5.79 -29.96 -2.64
CA PRO A 97 5.16 -29.34 -3.82
C PRO A 97 3.80 -28.68 -3.51
N TYR A 98 3.46 -27.65 -4.28
CA TYR A 98 2.19 -26.91 -4.14
C TYR A 98 1.03 -27.64 -4.82
N ASP A 99 0.67 -28.81 -4.30
CA ASP A 99 -0.59 -29.49 -4.64
C ASP A 99 -1.82 -28.71 -4.13
N ASP A 100 -3.02 -29.22 -4.40
CA ASP A 100 -4.25 -28.52 -4.03
C ASP A 100 -4.41 -28.34 -2.51
N ALA A 101 -3.85 -29.25 -1.71
CA ALA A 101 -3.84 -29.13 -0.26
C ALA A 101 -2.92 -27.99 0.20
N ASN A 102 -1.72 -27.87 -0.35
CA ASN A 102 -0.81 -26.77 -0.03
C ASN A 102 -1.28 -25.43 -0.62
N LYS A 103 -1.91 -25.42 -1.80
CA LYS A 103 -2.54 -24.22 -2.36
C LYS A 103 -3.70 -23.71 -1.51
N ARG A 104 -4.47 -24.60 -0.87
CA ARG A 104 -5.47 -24.20 0.13
C ARG A 104 -4.85 -23.49 1.33
N LYS A 105 -3.74 -24.02 1.87
CA LYS A 105 -3.00 -23.37 2.98
C LYS A 105 -2.42 -22.00 2.58
N LEU A 106 -1.98 -21.85 1.33
CA LEU A 106 -1.56 -20.57 0.77
C LEU A 106 -2.75 -19.60 0.64
N ALA A 107 -3.91 -20.08 0.17
CA ALA A 107 -5.14 -19.29 0.08
C ALA A 107 -5.58 -18.76 1.45
N TYR A 108 -5.47 -19.57 2.51
CA TYR A 108 -5.75 -19.12 3.88
C TYR A 108 -4.85 -17.95 4.31
N ARG A 109 -3.55 -18.01 4.00
CA ARG A 109 -2.61 -16.91 4.29
C ARG A 109 -2.97 -15.65 3.51
N HIS A 110 -3.30 -15.78 2.22
CA HIS A 110 -3.77 -14.65 1.41
C HIS A 110 -5.04 -14.02 1.99
N ARG A 111 -6.02 -14.82 2.43
CA ARG A 111 -7.24 -14.31 3.05
C ARG A 111 -6.96 -13.55 4.36
N VAL A 112 -6.05 -14.05 5.18
CA VAL A 112 -5.61 -13.33 6.39
C VAL A 112 -4.89 -12.03 6.02
N ILE A 113 -4.02 -12.05 5.01
CA ILE A 113 -3.32 -10.86 4.51
C ILE A 113 -4.32 -9.82 3.98
N ALA A 114 -5.32 -10.22 3.20
CA ALA A 114 -6.38 -9.37 2.70
C ALA A 114 -7.15 -8.69 3.85
N ASN A 115 -7.51 -9.48 4.86
CA ASN A 115 -8.19 -8.97 6.06
C ASN A 115 -7.33 -7.98 6.84
N LYS A 116 -6.03 -8.26 7.03
CA LYS A 116 -5.09 -7.33 7.65
C LYS A 116 -5.00 -6.03 6.85
N TYR A 117 -4.76 -6.12 5.55
CA TYR A 117 -4.68 -4.95 4.68
C TYR A 117 -5.94 -4.08 4.78
N LYS A 118 -7.14 -4.69 4.77
CA LYS A 118 -8.41 -3.98 4.93
C LYS A 118 -8.57 -3.28 6.29
N GLN A 119 -8.00 -3.83 7.35
CA GLN A 119 -8.05 -3.24 8.69
C GLN A 119 -7.07 -2.07 8.84
N GLY A 120 -6.02 -1.98 8.01
CA GLY A 120 -5.01 -0.93 8.10
C GLY A 120 -4.04 -1.12 9.28
N LEU A 121 -2.99 -0.30 9.34
CA LEU A 121 -1.91 -0.44 10.32
C LEU A 121 -2.37 -0.35 11.78
N HIS A 122 -3.36 0.47 12.09
CA HIS A 122 -3.81 0.72 13.47
C HIS A 122 -4.32 -0.53 14.18
N HIS A 123 -4.79 -1.52 13.43
CA HIS A 123 -5.27 -2.79 13.96
C HIS A 123 -4.18 -3.87 14.01
N ILE A 124 -3.07 -3.67 13.30
CA ILE A 124 -2.00 -4.65 13.12
C ILE A 124 -0.81 -4.37 14.03
N LEU A 125 -0.46 -3.10 14.21
CA LEU A 125 0.72 -2.65 14.93
C LEU A 125 0.36 -2.14 16.32
N ASP A 126 1.28 -2.35 17.28
CA ASP A 126 1.17 -1.71 18.59
C ASP A 126 1.41 -0.20 18.51
N GLN A 127 1.00 0.53 19.56
CA GLN A 127 1.10 1.99 19.60
C GLN A 127 2.55 2.50 19.41
N ARG A 128 3.55 1.75 19.87
CA ARG A 128 4.96 2.16 19.78
C ARG A 128 5.43 2.06 18.32
N MET A 129 5.14 0.95 17.66
CA MET A 129 5.48 0.74 16.24
C MET A 129 4.74 1.72 15.35
N LEU A 130 3.47 2.01 15.64
CA LEU A 130 2.70 3.04 14.93
C LEU A 130 3.36 4.42 15.02
N ASN A 131 3.79 4.83 16.22
CA ASN A 131 4.46 6.11 16.40
C ASN A 131 5.78 6.17 15.63
N LEU A 132 6.60 5.10 15.66
CA LEU A 132 7.84 5.04 14.88
C LEU A 132 7.58 5.12 13.37
N CYS A 133 6.55 4.42 12.87
CA CYS A 133 6.18 4.49 11.46
C CYS A 133 5.70 5.89 11.06
N ASN A 134 4.94 6.55 11.94
CA ASN A 134 4.48 7.93 11.70
C ASN A 134 5.64 8.93 11.69
N GLU A 135 6.55 8.85 12.67
CA GLU A 135 7.74 9.70 12.73
C GLU A 135 8.63 9.48 11.50
N LEU A 136 8.80 8.23 11.06
CA LEU A 136 9.57 7.92 9.85
C LEU A 136 8.88 8.44 8.59
N TYR A 137 7.55 8.30 8.47
CA TYR A 137 6.78 8.88 7.37
C TYR A 137 6.97 10.40 7.32
N ASP A 138 6.78 11.09 8.44
CA ASP A 138 6.84 12.56 8.47
C ASP A 138 8.27 13.06 8.17
N SER A 139 9.30 12.41 8.71
CA SER A 139 10.71 12.68 8.40
C SER A 139 11.05 12.42 6.93
N THR A 140 10.49 11.37 6.34
CA THR A 140 10.66 11.04 4.92
C THR A 140 10.00 12.10 4.05
N ASP A 141 8.77 12.47 4.35
CA ASP A 141 8.00 13.44 3.58
C ASP A 141 8.60 14.85 3.68
N GLU A 142 9.14 15.24 4.85
CA GLU A 142 9.92 16.46 4.99
C GLU A 142 11.21 16.41 4.17
N TYR A 143 11.98 15.32 4.25
CA TYR A 143 13.22 15.17 3.50
C TYR A 143 13.00 15.17 1.98
N THR A 144 11.87 14.64 1.54
CA THR A 144 11.53 14.47 0.12
C THR A 144 10.72 15.61 -0.48
N ASP A 145 10.72 16.79 0.14
CA ASP A 145 9.96 17.97 -0.31
C ASP A 145 8.47 17.69 -0.53
N LYS A 146 7.87 16.93 0.38
CA LYS A 146 6.43 16.57 0.38
C LYS A 146 6.02 15.62 -0.74
N TRP A 147 6.93 14.78 -1.22
CA TRP A 147 6.62 13.79 -2.26
C TRP A 147 5.46 12.87 -1.87
N LEU A 148 5.51 12.28 -0.67
CA LEU A 148 4.53 11.28 -0.22
C LEU A 148 3.15 11.91 -0.05
N SER A 149 3.08 13.07 0.59
CA SER A 149 1.82 13.80 0.76
C SER A 149 1.26 14.32 -0.57
N SER A 150 2.12 14.74 -1.51
CA SER A 150 1.69 15.14 -2.86
C SER A 150 1.13 13.96 -3.66
N ALA A 151 1.80 12.82 -3.65
CA ALA A 151 1.33 11.59 -4.31
C ALA A 151 -0.01 11.12 -3.73
N ARG A 152 -0.15 11.16 -2.41
CA ARG A 152 -1.41 10.82 -1.73
C ARG A 152 -2.54 11.78 -2.10
N SER A 153 -2.30 13.08 -2.06
CA SER A 153 -3.31 14.08 -2.46
C SER A 153 -3.78 13.87 -3.90
N PHE A 154 -2.86 13.51 -4.80
CA PHE A 154 -3.19 13.22 -6.18
C PHE A 154 -4.04 11.95 -6.33
N LEU A 155 -3.75 10.88 -5.57
CA LEU A 155 -4.59 9.68 -5.51
C LEU A 155 -5.99 9.96 -4.95
N GLU A 156 -6.10 10.80 -3.93
CA GLU A 156 -7.39 11.24 -3.35
C GLU A 156 -8.24 11.98 -4.38
N GLN A 157 -7.63 12.93 -5.12
CA GLN A 157 -8.30 13.64 -6.22
C GLN A 157 -8.75 12.67 -7.32
N CYS A 158 -7.90 11.72 -7.72
CA CYS A 158 -8.26 10.69 -8.69
C CYS A 158 -9.41 9.80 -8.21
N SER A 159 -9.64 9.67 -6.91
CA SER A 159 -10.73 8.87 -6.32
C SER A 159 -12.08 9.59 -6.29
N GLY A 160 -12.15 10.85 -6.75
CA GLY A 160 -13.36 11.66 -6.68
C GLY A 160 -13.66 12.23 -5.29
N MET A 161 -12.68 12.21 -4.37
CA MET A 161 -12.74 13.01 -3.15
C MET A 161 -12.49 14.46 -3.54
N ASN A 162 -13.55 15.16 -3.97
CA ASN A 162 -13.51 16.60 -4.19
C ASN A 162 -13.17 17.30 -2.87
N GLU A 163 -12.32 18.33 -2.95
CA GLU A 163 -12.02 19.29 -1.89
C GLU A 163 -13.26 20.13 -1.51
N ASP A 164 -14.30 19.53 -0.94
CA ASP A 164 -15.42 20.29 -0.35
C ASP A 164 -15.05 20.88 1.03
N SER A 165 -13.79 21.29 1.24
CA SER A 165 -13.32 21.82 2.54
C SER A 165 -12.26 22.90 2.49
N SER A 166 -11.83 23.39 1.32
CA SER A 166 -10.81 24.44 1.22
C SER A 166 -11.27 25.67 0.42
N ASN A 167 -12.40 26.28 0.77
CA ASN A 167 -12.59 27.72 0.53
C ASN A 167 -13.73 28.32 1.35
N CYS A 168 -13.45 28.67 2.60
CA CYS A 168 -14.19 29.74 3.25
C CYS A 168 -13.51 31.07 2.87
N CYS A 169 -13.99 31.72 1.81
CA CYS A 169 -14.21 33.17 1.72
C CYS A 169 -14.43 33.62 0.27
N SER A 170 -15.57 34.28 0.07
CA SER A 170 -15.84 35.37 -0.91
C SER A 170 -16.60 35.03 -2.20
N SER A 171 -17.85 35.51 -2.17
CA SER A 171 -18.60 36.17 -3.24
C SER A 171 -19.62 35.33 -4.03
N ALA A 172 -20.84 35.83 -3.92
CA ALA A 172 -22.05 35.40 -4.59
C ALA A 172 -21.93 35.40 -6.13
N GLY A 173 -22.56 34.41 -6.76
CA GLY A 173 -23.00 34.50 -8.15
C GLY A 173 -22.85 33.22 -8.96
N LYS A 174 -24.00 32.67 -9.35
CA LYS A 174 -24.24 31.59 -10.33
C LYS A 174 -23.99 30.16 -9.85
N SER A 175 -25.09 29.57 -9.40
CA SER A 175 -25.37 28.14 -9.49
C SER A 175 -25.25 27.71 -10.96
N ILE A 176 -24.11 27.10 -11.31
CA ILE A 176 -23.95 26.33 -12.54
C ILE A 176 -24.40 24.92 -12.18
N ASN A 177 -25.43 24.46 -12.87
CA ASN A 177 -25.91 23.08 -12.83
C ASN A 177 -24.73 22.14 -13.10
N HIS A 178 -24.11 21.60 -12.06
CA HIS A 178 -23.24 20.44 -12.22
C HIS A 178 -24.15 19.28 -12.58
N ILE A 179 -24.15 18.93 -13.86
CA ILE A 179 -24.58 17.60 -14.28
C ILE A 179 -23.59 16.68 -13.60
N ASP A 180 -24.00 16.08 -12.48
CA ASP A 180 -23.32 14.94 -11.86
C ASP A 180 -23.35 13.79 -12.86
N THR A 181 -22.45 13.85 -13.83
CA THR A 181 -22.00 12.67 -14.53
C THR A 181 -21.39 11.78 -13.47
N ASN A 182 -22.17 10.79 -13.00
CA ASN A 182 -21.74 9.73 -12.09
C ASN A 182 -20.48 9.06 -12.68
N PHE A 183 -19.30 9.58 -12.41
CA PHE A 183 -18.06 8.90 -12.75
C PHE A 183 -17.77 7.88 -11.65
N ASN A 184 -17.34 6.69 -12.04
CA ASN A 184 -16.71 5.76 -11.11
C ASN A 184 -15.20 5.91 -11.26
N HIS A 185 -14.47 6.06 -10.17
CA HIS A 185 -13.02 6.23 -10.19
C HIS A 185 -12.36 5.04 -9.52
N ILE A 186 -11.38 4.43 -10.18
CA ILE A 186 -10.68 3.24 -9.69
C ILE A 186 -9.17 3.48 -9.80
N ASN A 187 -8.46 3.38 -8.68
CA ASN A 187 -7.00 3.34 -8.66
C ASN A 187 -6.53 1.89 -8.64
N ILE A 188 -5.69 1.52 -9.61
CA ILE A 188 -5.07 0.21 -9.71
C ILE A 188 -3.56 0.39 -9.57
N LEU A 189 -2.95 -0.38 -8.68
CA LEU A 189 -1.49 -0.43 -8.57
C LEU A 189 -0.93 -1.60 -9.38
N VAL A 190 0.08 -1.32 -10.21
CA VAL A 190 0.86 -2.31 -10.94
C VAL A 190 2.33 -2.02 -10.67
N THR A 191 3.02 -2.92 -9.99
CA THR A 191 4.42 -2.76 -9.60
C THR A 191 5.24 -4.01 -9.87
N SER A 192 6.55 -3.87 -10.04
CA SER A 192 7.48 -4.99 -10.23
C SER A 192 7.82 -5.75 -8.95
N GLY A 193 7.47 -5.22 -7.77
CA GLY A 193 7.74 -5.86 -6.48
C GLY A 193 6.84 -7.08 -6.21
N SER A 194 7.31 -8.00 -5.36
CA SER A 194 6.49 -9.11 -4.85
C SER A 194 5.23 -8.60 -4.13
N LEU A 195 4.15 -9.37 -4.17
CA LEU A 195 2.82 -8.94 -3.70
C LEU A 195 2.81 -8.51 -2.24
N VAL A 196 3.35 -9.35 -1.35
CA VAL A 196 3.32 -9.09 0.10
C VAL A 196 4.11 -7.83 0.48
N PRO A 197 5.38 -7.65 0.07
CA PRO A 197 6.11 -6.39 0.29
C PRO A 197 5.37 -5.17 -0.26
N SER A 198 4.74 -5.29 -1.44
CA SER A 198 3.97 -4.18 -2.04
C SER A 198 2.74 -3.81 -1.19
N LEU A 199 2.01 -4.79 -0.65
CA LEU A 199 0.89 -4.54 0.26
C LEU A 199 1.34 -3.90 1.58
N VAL A 200 2.47 -4.36 2.14
CA VAL A 200 3.05 -3.78 3.35
C VAL A 200 3.51 -2.34 3.10
N LYS A 201 4.13 -2.06 1.95
CA LYS A 201 4.46 -0.69 1.53
C LYS A 201 3.19 0.16 1.44
N CYS A 202 2.13 -0.30 0.79
CA CYS A 202 0.86 0.43 0.73
C CYS A 202 0.35 0.83 2.13
N LEU A 203 0.41 -0.08 3.10
CA LEU A 203 0.04 0.22 4.49
C LEU A 203 0.96 1.28 5.13
N LEU A 204 2.28 1.08 5.05
CA LEU A 204 3.29 1.96 5.65
C LEU A 204 3.30 3.37 5.06
N PHE A 205 3.03 3.49 3.76
CA PHE A 205 2.96 4.76 3.05
C PHE A 205 1.54 5.31 2.94
N ARG A 206 0.58 4.78 3.73
CA ARG A 206 -0.80 5.28 3.87
C ARG A 206 -1.58 5.32 2.56
N LEU A 207 -1.42 4.30 1.73
CA LEU A 207 -2.07 4.11 0.42
C LEU A 207 -3.24 3.11 0.47
N ASP A 208 -3.39 2.37 1.57
CA ASP A 208 -4.34 1.27 1.75
C ASP A 208 -5.81 1.67 1.62
N GLY A 209 -6.16 2.91 1.99
CA GLY A 209 -7.50 3.46 1.80
C GLY A 209 -7.82 3.91 0.37
N LEU A 210 -6.80 4.07 -0.48
CA LEU A 210 -6.92 4.61 -1.84
C LEU A 210 -6.71 3.55 -2.91
N ILE A 211 -6.03 2.45 -2.56
CA ILE A 211 -5.70 1.32 -3.42
C ILE A 211 -6.25 0.06 -2.76
N ALA A 212 -7.35 -0.47 -3.31
CA ALA A 212 -7.97 -1.70 -2.82
C ALA A 212 -7.06 -2.91 -3.07
N HIS A 213 -7.16 -3.92 -2.18
CA HIS A 213 -6.41 -5.17 -2.30
C HIS A 213 -7.00 -6.17 -3.31
N GLY A 214 -8.26 -5.96 -3.70
CA GLY A 214 -8.96 -6.74 -4.71
C GLY A 214 -9.24 -5.88 -5.95
N ASN A 215 -9.06 -6.47 -7.13
CA ASN A 215 -9.45 -5.88 -8.42
C ASN A 215 -10.70 -6.61 -8.97
N GLY A 216 -11.72 -6.79 -8.11
CA GLY A 216 -12.94 -7.55 -8.42
C GLY A 216 -14.19 -6.86 -7.93
#